data_AF-A0A3B9Z9G9-F1
#
_entry.id   AF-A0A3B9Z9G9-F1
#
_cell.length_a   1.000
_cell.length_b   1.000
_cell.length_c   1.000
_cell.angle_alpha   90.00
_cell.angle_beta   90.00
_cell.angle_gamma   90.00
#
_symmetry.space_group_name_H-M   'P 1'
#
loop_
_entity.id
_entity.type
_entity.pdbx_description
1 polymer ?
#
loop_
_entity_poly.entity_id
_entity_poly.type
_entity_poly.pdbx_seq_one_letter_code
_entity_poly.pdbx_strand_id
1 'polypeptide(L)'
;TIFVITTDGMENASRKYSYEKVSRMIKRKQEKYGWEFIFIGANIDAIKEANRFGIRKDRAINYINDSVGIGHVYGSVSKAVCSVMEAGSVKEVEKCMNESAWDEEVRNDYGNRNKKSHN
;
A
#
# COMPACT_ATOMS: atom_id res chain seq x y z
N THR A 1 13.05 4.53 5.65
CA THR A 1 11.82 5.33 5.85
C THR A 1 10.67 4.64 5.17
N ILE A 2 9.51 4.56 5.83
CA ILE A 2 8.27 4.05 5.23
C ILE A 2 7.38 5.21 4.80
N PHE A 3 6.76 5.10 3.62
CA PHE A 3 5.82 6.07 3.07
C PHE A 3 4.52 5.36 2.70
N VAL A 4 3.43 5.73 3.36
CA VAL A 4 2.11 5.12 3.15
C VAL A 4 1.24 6.08 2.33
N ILE A 5 0.68 5.57 1.24
CA ILE A 5 -0.27 6.27 0.40
C ILE A 5 -1.63 5.62 0.62
N THR A 6 -2.59 6.36 1.16
CA THR A 6 -3.99 5.93 1.27
C THR A 6 -4.86 6.84 0.43
N THR A 7 -5.86 6.27 -0.24
CA THR A 7 -6.77 7.03 -1.12
C THR A 7 -8.16 6.39 -1.12
N ASP A 8 -9.16 7.24 -1.30
CA ASP A 8 -10.57 6.89 -1.46
C ASP A 8 -10.92 6.34 -2.87
N GLY A 9 -9.95 6.23 -3.77
CA GLY A 9 -10.14 5.73 -5.15
C GLY A 9 -10.28 6.82 -6.21
N MET A 10 -10.09 8.11 -5.86
CA MET A 10 -10.11 9.24 -6.80
C MET A 10 -8.71 9.69 -7.26
N GLU A 11 -7.78 8.75 -7.43
CA GLU A 11 -6.36 9.03 -7.70
C GLU A 11 -6.11 9.85 -8.98
N ASN A 12 -6.98 9.66 -9.98
CA ASN A 12 -6.91 10.33 -11.29
C ASN A 12 -7.38 11.79 -11.26
N ALA A 13 -7.79 12.33 -10.10
CA ALA A 13 -8.30 13.70 -9.98
C ALA A 13 -7.19 14.77 -9.99
N SER A 14 -5.94 14.40 -9.74
CA SER A 14 -4.81 15.34 -9.72
C SER A 14 -4.33 15.68 -11.14
N ARG A 15 -4.27 16.97 -11.49
CA ARG A 15 -3.76 17.46 -12.79
C ARG A 15 -2.37 18.11 -12.72
N LYS A 16 -1.76 18.16 -11.53
CA LYS A 16 -0.50 18.92 -11.30
C LYS A 16 0.77 18.12 -11.58
N TYR A 17 0.72 16.79 -11.47
CA TYR A 17 1.87 15.91 -11.65
C TYR A 17 1.47 14.73 -12.55
N SER A 18 2.28 14.43 -13.56
CA SER A 18 2.09 13.25 -14.40
C SER A 18 2.53 11.98 -13.66
N TYR A 19 1.92 10.84 -13.99
CA TYR A 19 2.32 9.53 -13.46
C TYR A 19 3.82 9.26 -13.61
N GLU A 20 4.38 9.59 -14.77
CA GLU A 20 5.81 9.40 -15.06
C GLU A 20 6.71 10.21 -14.11
N LYS A 21 6.30 11.44 -13.77
CA LYS A 21 7.04 12.27 -12.83
C LYS A 21 7.00 11.67 -11.42
N VAL A 22 5.83 11.22 -10.98
CA VAL A 22 5.67 10.57 -9.66
C VAL A 22 6.47 9.28 -9.59
N SER A 23 6.38 8.43 -10.62
CA SER A 23 7.13 7.17 -10.68
C SER A 23 8.64 7.38 -10.60
N ARG A 24 9.18 8.37 -11.32
CA ARG A 24 10.61 8.73 -11.22
C ARG A 24 10.99 9.22 -9.81
N MET A 25 10.11 9.95 -9.15
CA MET A 25 10.34 10.41 -7.77
C MET A 25 10.39 9.24 -6.80
N ILE A 26 9.44 8.31 -6.89
CA ILE A 26 9.38 7.11 -6.04
C ILE A 26 10.63 6.26 -6.25
N LYS A 27 10.96 5.94 -7.50
CA LYS A 27 12.15 5.15 -7.84
C LYS A 27 13.43 5.77 -7.27
N ARG A 28 13.63 7.08 -7.46
CA ARG A 28 14.77 7.79 -6.87
C ARG A 28 14.80 7.70 -5.34
N LYS A 29 13.64 7.73 -4.67
CA LYS A 29 13.55 7.61 -3.21
C LYS A 29 13.86 6.20 -2.72
N GLN A 30 13.37 5.18 -3.43
CA GLN A 30 13.70 3.78 -3.18
C GLN A 30 15.21 3.52 -3.36
N GLU A 31 15.78 3.87 -4.51
CA GLU A 31 17.17 3.55 -4.85
C GLU A 31 18.20 4.33 -4.03
N LYS A 32 17.96 5.64 -3.83
CA LYS A 32 18.95 6.51 -3.17
C LYS A 32 18.84 6.49 -1.64
N TYR A 33 17.64 6.29 -1.11
CA TYR A 33 17.37 6.47 0.32
C TYR A 33 16.74 5.25 0.99
N GLY A 34 16.53 4.14 0.26
CA GLY A 34 15.91 2.94 0.81
C GLY A 34 14.50 3.19 1.35
N TRP A 35 13.74 4.07 0.68
CA TRP A 35 12.34 4.31 1.09
C TRP A 35 11.48 3.12 0.69
N GLU A 36 10.63 2.68 1.61
CA GLU A 36 9.61 1.67 1.35
C GLU A 36 8.27 2.37 1.12
N PHE A 37 7.55 1.99 0.07
CA PHE A 37 6.26 2.58 -0.30
C PHE A 37 5.16 1.55 -0.20
N ILE A 38 4.06 1.91 0.46
CA ILE A 38 2.83 1.11 0.55
C ILE A 38 1.68 1.90 -0.05
N PHE A 39 0.84 1.22 -0.82
CA PHE A 39 -0.30 1.80 -1.50
C PHE A 39 -1.61 1.13 -1.07
N ILE A 40 -2.56 1.90 -0.58
CA ILE A 40 -3.84 1.41 -0.04
C ILE A 40 -4.97 2.18 -0.72
N GLY A 41 -5.66 1.53 -1.66
CA GLY A 41 -6.74 2.14 -2.43
C GLY A 41 -8.12 1.61 -2.06
N ALA A 42 -9.10 2.50 -1.97
CA ALA A 42 -10.47 2.09 -1.71
C ALA A 42 -11.19 1.68 -3.01
N ASN A 43 -11.76 0.48 -3.04
CA ASN A 43 -12.69 0.03 -4.09
C ASN A 43 -12.22 0.25 -5.56
N ILE A 44 -10.91 0.32 -5.81
CA ILE A 44 -10.26 0.53 -7.12
C ILE A 44 -9.38 -0.69 -7.46
N ASP A 45 -8.77 -0.70 -8.65
CA ASP A 45 -7.61 -1.54 -8.93
C ASP A 45 -6.33 -0.85 -8.38
N ALA A 46 -6.17 -0.83 -7.05
CA ALA A 46 -5.04 -0.17 -6.39
C ALA A 46 -3.71 -0.77 -6.82
N ILE A 47 -3.71 -2.05 -7.22
CA ILE A 47 -2.54 -2.75 -7.76
C ILE A 47 -2.14 -2.11 -9.11
N LYS A 48 -3.10 -1.85 -10.00
CA LYS A 48 -2.83 -1.20 -11.28
C LYS A 48 -2.35 0.23 -11.13
N GLU A 49 -2.94 1.01 -10.22
CA GLU A 49 -2.47 2.38 -10.00
C GLU A 49 -1.10 2.43 -9.30
N ALA A 50 -0.88 1.59 -8.28
CA ALA A 50 0.44 1.42 -7.66
C ALA A 50 1.52 1.06 -8.69
N ASN A 51 1.22 0.17 -9.63
CA ASN A 51 2.13 -0.19 -10.71
C ASN A 51 2.47 1.00 -11.62
N ARG A 52 1.53 1.90 -11.89
CA ARG A 52 1.81 3.15 -12.65
C ARG A 52 2.77 4.08 -11.90
N PHE A 53 2.78 4.01 -10.58
CA PHE A 53 3.72 4.74 -9.73
C PHE A 53 5.05 3.99 -9.53
N GLY A 54 5.20 2.76 -10.05
CA GLY A 54 6.39 1.93 -9.83
C GLY A 54 6.45 1.31 -8.44
N ILE A 55 5.32 1.25 -7.72
CA ILE A 55 5.19 0.55 -6.45
C ILE A 55 4.91 -0.92 -6.75
N ARG A 56 5.54 -1.82 -5.99
CA ARG A 56 5.38 -3.27 -6.18
C ARG A 56 3.94 -3.71 -5.87
N LYS A 57 3.46 -4.72 -6.59
CA LYS A 57 2.10 -5.25 -6.44
C LYS A 57 1.82 -5.82 -5.04
N ASP A 58 2.82 -6.42 -4.41
CA ASP A 58 2.74 -6.96 -3.05
C ASP A 58 2.84 -5.89 -1.96
N ARG A 59 3.08 -4.63 -2.35
CA ARG A 59 2.98 -3.44 -1.49
C ARG A 59 1.72 -2.61 -1.82
N ALA A 60 0.77 -3.20 -2.54
CA ALA A 60 -0.50 -2.58 -2.89
C ALA A 60 -1.67 -3.45 -2.43
N ILE A 61 -2.66 -2.82 -1.78
CA ILE A 61 -3.87 -3.50 -1.30
C ILE A 61 -5.12 -2.67 -1.55
N ASN A 62 -6.22 -3.38 -1.79
CA ASN A 62 -7.55 -2.80 -1.85
C ASN A 62 -8.23 -2.94 -0.49
N TYR A 63 -8.98 -1.92 -0.07
CA TYR A 63 -9.82 -1.99 1.11
C TYR A 63 -11.25 -1.53 0.80
N ILE A 64 -12.19 -1.89 1.68
CA ILE A 64 -13.57 -1.42 1.62
C ILE A 64 -13.66 -0.09 2.37
N ASN A 65 -14.16 0.95 1.70
CA ASN A 65 -14.28 2.29 2.29
C ASN A 65 -15.43 2.41 3.31
N ASP A 66 -15.31 1.71 4.42
CA ASP A 66 -16.20 1.82 5.58
C ASP A 66 -15.43 1.72 6.90
N SER A 67 -16.12 1.87 8.02
CA SER A 67 -15.51 1.86 9.35
C SER A 67 -14.72 0.58 9.65
N VAL A 68 -15.16 -0.57 9.15
CA VAL A 68 -14.49 -1.86 9.37
C VAL A 68 -13.22 -1.92 8.53
N GLY A 69 -13.30 -1.62 7.25
CA GLY A 69 -12.15 -1.61 6.35
C GLY A 69 -11.11 -0.57 6.73
N ILE A 70 -11.53 0.62 7.17
CA ILE A 70 -10.63 1.66 7.72
C ILE A 70 -9.90 1.15 8.96
N GLY A 71 -10.60 0.44 9.85
CA GLY A 71 -9.98 -0.19 11.02
C GLY A 71 -8.86 -1.16 10.64
N HIS A 72 -9.12 -2.03 9.66
CA HIS A 72 -8.10 -2.95 9.15
C HIS A 72 -6.93 -2.23 8.47
N VAL A 73 -7.18 -1.13 7.74
CA VAL A 73 -6.11 -0.33 7.12
C VAL A 73 -5.17 0.25 8.17
N TYR A 74 -5.67 0.85 9.24
CA TYR A 74 -4.80 1.40 10.29
C TYR A 74 -4.05 0.31 11.05
N GLY A 75 -4.67 -0.85 11.29
CA GLY A 75 -3.97 -2.03 11.84
C GLY A 75 -2.84 -2.51 10.93
N SER A 76 -3.11 -2.60 9.63
CA SER A 76 -2.15 -2.98 8.59
C SER A 76 -0.96 -2.01 8.50
N VAL A 77 -1.24 -0.70 8.53
CA VAL A 77 -0.21 0.35 8.57
C VAL A 77 0.63 0.24 9.83
N SER A 78 0.01 0.00 10.99
CA SER A 78 0.74 -0.18 12.25
C SER A 78 1.71 -1.36 12.16
N LYS A 79 1.26 -2.52 11.66
CA LYS A 79 2.12 -3.70 11.46
C LYS A 79 3.29 -3.37 10.53
N ALA A 80 3.01 -2.79 9.37
CA ALA A 80 4.04 -2.44 8.40
C ALA A 80 5.09 -1.48 8.97
N VAL A 81 4.66 -0.45 9.70
CA VAL A 81 5.57 0.51 10.34
C VAL A 81 6.44 -0.20 11.37
N CYS A 82 5.86 -1.03 12.25
CA CYS A 82 6.63 -1.79 13.23
C CYS A 82 7.67 -2.70 12.55
N SER A 83 7.29 -3.41 11.48
CA SER A 83 8.21 -4.31 10.78
C SER A 83 9.36 -3.58 10.08
N VAL A 84 9.12 -2.38 9.54
CA VAL A 84 10.21 -1.54 9.03
C VAL A 84 11.11 -1.02 10.15
N MET A 85 10.56 -0.76 11.35
CA MET A 85 11.33 -0.32 12.52
C MET A 85 12.14 -1.44 13.17
N GLU A 86 11.66 -2.68 13.11
CA GLU A 86 12.36 -3.87 13.61
C GLU A 86 13.53 -4.29 12.71
N ALA A 87 13.51 -3.90 11.43
CA ALA A 87 14.58 -4.20 10.49
C ALA A 87 15.89 -3.49 10.90
N GLY A 88 16.96 -4.26 11.12
CA GLY A 88 18.29 -3.73 11.45
C GLY A 88 18.97 -3.01 10.28
N SER A 89 18.48 -3.22 9.06
CA SER A 89 18.99 -2.60 7.84
C SER A 89 17.94 -2.56 6.73
N VAL A 90 18.17 -1.72 5.71
CA VAL A 90 17.31 -1.63 4.52
C VAL A 90 17.17 -2.99 3.81
N LYS A 91 18.20 -3.84 3.85
CA LYS A 91 18.18 -5.17 3.22
C LYS A 91 17.21 -6.13 3.94
N GLU A 92 16.94 -5.89 5.21
CA GLU A 92 16.07 -6.74 6.03
C GLU A 92 14.62 -6.27 6.00
N VAL A 93 14.35 -5.02 5.60
CA VAL A 93 12.99 -4.45 5.50
C VAL A 93 12.06 -5.35 4.70
N GLU A 94 12.51 -5.86 3.55
CA GLU A 94 11.70 -6.75 2.72
C GLU A 94 11.30 -8.02 3.47
N LYS A 95 12.27 -8.64 4.16
CA LYS A 95 12.04 -9.86 4.95
C LYS A 95 11.06 -9.58 6.09
N CYS A 96 11.33 -8.57 6.92
CA CYS A 96 10.48 -8.22 8.06
C CYS A 96 9.05 -7.89 7.63
N MET A 97 8.89 -7.12 6.55
CA MET A 97 7.58 -6.81 5.99
C MET A 97 6.84 -8.06 5.52
N ASN A 98 7.52 -9.01 4.87
CA ASN A 98 6.87 -10.24 4.39
C ASN A 98 6.48 -11.18 5.54
N GLU A 99 7.30 -11.25 6.59
CA GLU A 99 7.02 -12.07 7.79
C GLU A 99 5.89 -11.49 8.66
N SER A 100 5.68 -10.17 8.60
CA SER A 100 4.69 -9.47 9.42
C SER A 100 3.23 -9.72 9.06
N ALA A 101 2.97 -10.29 7.88
CA ALA A 101 1.62 -10.46 7.35
C ALA A 101 0.79 -9.15 7.39
N TRP A 102 1.45 -8.00 7.16
CA TRP A 102 0.86 -6.67 7.35
C TRP A 102 -0.45 -6.47 6.56
N ASP A 103 -0.60 -7.11 5.40
CA ASP A 103 -1.71 -6.95 4.46
C ASP A 103 -2.84 -7.99 4.61
N GLU A 104 -2.63 -9.06 5.38
CA GLU A 104 -3.53 -10.21 5.40
C GLU A 104 -4.95 -9.87 5.84
N GLU A 105 -5.11 -9.11 6.93
CA GLU A 105 -6.42 -8.74 7.46
C GLU A 105 -7.24 -7.94 6.45
N VAL A 106 -6.61 -6.95 5.80
CA VAL A 106 -7.26 -6.11 4.78
C VAL A 106 -7.64 -6.94 3.56
N ARG A 107 -6.74 -7.82 3.08
CA ARG A 107 -7.02 -8.71 1.95
C ARG A 107 -8.15 -9.69 2.25
N ASN A 108 -8.20 -10.23 3.46
CA ASN A 108 -9.25 -11.15 3.91
C ASN A 108 -10.60 -10.43 4.02
N ASP A 109 -10.65 -9.24 4.63
CA ASP A 109 -11.85 -8.42 4.70
C ASP A 109 -12.39 -8.10 3.30
N TYR A 110 -11.53 -7.55 2.44
CA TYR A 110 -11.87 -7.20 1.07
C TYR A 110 -12.37 -8.42 0.29
N GLY A 111 -11.66 -9.55 0.36
CA GLY A 111 -12.04 -10.78 -0.33
C GLY A 111 -13.36 -11.37 0.15
N ASN A 112 -13.64 -11.33 1.46
CA ASN A 112 -14.85 -11.92 2.04
C ASN A 112 -16.09 -11.08 1.78
N ARG A 113 -15.98 -9.76 1.91
CA ARG A 113 -17.12 -8.85 1.86
C ARG A 113 -17.43 -8.38 0.45
N ASN A 114 -16.44 -8.29 -0.43
CA ASN A 114 -16.67 -8.00 -1.85
C ASN A 114 -17.41 -9.16 -2.56
N LYS A 115 -17.13 -10.43 -2.18
CA LYS A 115 -17.89 -11.61 -2.67
C LYS A 115 -19.35 -11.59 -2.23
N LYS A 116 -19.66 -11.10 -1.03
CA LYS A 116 -21.03 -10.98 -0.51
C LYS A 116 -21.86 -9.90 -1.21
N SER A 117 -21.23 -8.91 -1.82
CA SER A 117 -21.93 -7.85 -2.58
C SER A 117 -22.35 -8.27 -3.99
N HIS A 118 -21.87 -9.42 -4.48
CA HIS A 118 -22.10 -9.92 -5.84
C HIS A 118 -22.93 -11.23 -5.88
N ASN A 119 -23.50 -11.65 -4.75
CA ASN A 119 -24.49 -12.73 -4.63
C ASN A 119 -25.83 -12.12 -4.22
#